data_AF-A0A2W4I0S1-F1
#
_entry.id   AF-A0A2W4I0S1-F1
#
_cell.length_a   1.000
_cell.length_b   1.000
_cell.length_c   1.000
_cell.angle_alpha   90.00
_cell.angle_beta   90.00
_cell.angle_gamma   90.00
#
_symmetry.space_group_name_H-M   'P 1'
#
loop_
_entity.id
_entity.type
_entity.pdbx_description
1 polymer ?
#
loop_
_entity_poly.entity_id
_entity_poly.type
_entity_poly.pdbx_seq_one_letter_code
_entity_poly.pdbx_strand_id
1 'polypeptide(L)'
;MDLKLTKEQCFTLTKMLYVATFVCDGFAPDQLYEDMAELQKYVLLSTRDYQRDVGIPCSENLPGEQAYDEELCPIIDRFQHDAFWDHLTDEMVNNELRNQFTLKKFSALSLEEKLILRLPLTEKYENEFEENGVQNLVIQR
;
A
#
# COMPACT_ATOMS: atom_id res chain seq x y z
N MET A 1 -13.72 -15.18 -23.73
CA MET A 1 -12.62 -15.98 -23.16
C MET A 1 -13.11 -16.43 -21.80
N ASP A 2 -13.19 -17.74 -21.56
CA ASP A 2 -13.75 -18.26 -20.32
C ASP A 2 -12.62 -18.64 -19.36
N LEU A 3 -12.52 -17.92 -18.24
CA LEU A 3 -11.60 -18.26 -17.16
C LEU A 3 -12.29 -19.25 -16.23
N LYS A 4 -11.78 -20.48 -16.14
CA LYS A 4 -12.30 -21.51 -15.22
C LYS A 4 -11.42 -21.55 -13.97
N LEU A 5 -11.97 -21.13 -12.83
CA LEU A 5 -11.30 -21.15 -11.54
C LEU A 5 -11.88 -22.26 -10.65
N THR A 6 -11.03 -22.89 -9.84
CA THR A 6 -11.47 -23.79 -8.76
C THR A 6 -12.05 -22.98 -7.60
N LYS A 7 -12.76 -23.66 -6.69
CA LYS A 7 -13.29 -23.04 -5.45
C LYS A 7 -12.18 -22.37 -4.63
N GLU A 8 -11.02 -23.00 -4.50
CA GLU A 8 -9.86 -22.44 -3.80
C GLU A 8 -9.30 -21.20 -4.50
N GLN A 9 -9.16 -21.24 -5.83
CA GLN A 9 -8.68 -20.11 -6.62
C GLN A 9 -9.63 -18.90 -6.54
N CYS A 10 -10.93 -19.15 -6.49
CA CYS A 10 -11.94 -18.13 -6.24
C CYS A 10 -11.74 -17.42 -4.88
N PHE A 11 -11.47 -18.17 -3.81
CA PHE A 11 -11.18 -17.57 -2.51
C PHE A 11 -9.89 -16.76 -2.51
N THR A 12 -8.82 -17.27 -3.12
CA THR A 12 -7.57 -16.54 -3.27
C THR A 12 -7.77 -15.23 -4.03
N LEU A 13 -8.56 -15.26 -5.12
CA LEU A 13 -8.86 -14.06 -5.89
C LEU A 13 -9.63 -13.04 -5.06
N THR A 14 -10.60 -13.47 -4.24
CA THR A 14 -11.32 -12.58 -3.34
C THR A 14 -10.40 -11.92 -2.31
N LYS A 15 -9.44 -12.66 -1.74
CA LYS A 15 -8.42 -12.09 -0.84
C LYS A 15 -7.53 -11.06 -1.54
N MET A 16 -7.10 -11.34 -2.77
CA MET A 16 -6.30 -10.40 -3.55
C MET A 16 -7.07 -9.10 -3.85
N LEU A 17 -8.35 -9.22 -4.22
CA LEU A 17 -9.22 -8.06 -4.45
C LEU A 17 -9.39 -7.25 -3.19
N TYR A 18 -9.60 -7.89 -2.03
CA TYR A 18 -9.68 -7.20 -0.75
C TYR A 18 -8.45 -6.33 -0.47
N VAL A 19 -7.23 -6.89 -0.64
CA VAL A 19 -5.98 -6.12 -0.44
C VAL A 19 -5.89 -4.97 -1.45
N ALA A 20 -6.26 -5.19 -2.71
CA ALA A 20 -6.25 -4.13 -3.72
C ALA A 20 -7.21 -2.99 -3.39
N THR A 21 -8.44 -3.32 -2.97
CA THR A 21 -9.45 -2.33 -2.56
C THR A 21 -8.98 -1.54 -1.35
N PHE A 22 -8.39 -2.20 -0.35
CA PHE A 22 -7.81 -1.52 0.81
C PHE A 22 -6.78 -0.45 0.40
N VAL A 23 -5.90 -0.78 -0.55
CA VAL A 23 -4.90 0.17 -1.07
C VAL A 23 -5.59 1.31 -1.84
N CYS A 24 -6.53 1.00 -2.74
CA CYS A 24 -7.24 2.01 -3.53
C CYS A 24 -8.01 3.01 -2.66
N ASP A 25 -8.76 2.51 -1.67
CA ASP A 25 -9.56 3.32 -0.74
C ASP A 25 -8.67 4.23 0.12
N GLY A 26 -7.46 3.75 0.49
CA GLY A 26 -6.51 4.52 1.29
C GLY A 26 -5.83 5.68 0.56
N PHE A 27 -5.61 5.57 -0.76
CA PHE A 27 -4.84 6.57 -1.52
C PHE A 27 -5.70 7.63 -2.21
N ALA A 28 -6.88 7.28 -2.69
CA ALA A 28 -7.70 8.21 -3.48
C ALA A 28 -9.20 7.91 -3.32
N PRO A 29 -9.79 8.21 -2.15
CA PRO A 29 -11.20 7.95 -1.89
C PRO A 29 -12.15 8.68 -2.86
N ASP A 30 -11.68 9.77 -3.48
CA ASP A 30 -12.43 10.56 -4.47
C ASP A 30 -12.20 10.09 -5.92
N GLN A 31 -11.24 9.18 -6.18
CA GLN A 31 -11.09 8.51 -7.46
C GLN A 31 -11.81 7.17 -7.41
N LEU A 32 -13.06 7.17 -7.87
CA LEU A 32 -13.79 5.94 -8.12
C LEU A 32 -13.09 5.17 -9.25
N TYR A 33 -12.39 4.10 -8.91
CA TYR A 33 -11.96 3.09 -9.87
C TYR A 33 -13.16 2.22 -10.24
N GLU A 34 -14.12 2.79 -10.97
CA GLU A 34 -15.41 2.15 -11.30
C GLU A 34 -15.21 0.75 -11.88
N ASP A 35 -14.30 0.60 -12.85
CA ASP A 35 -13.96 -0.70 -13.45
C ASP A 35 -13.48 -1.74 -12.42
N MET A 36 -12.68 -1.31 -11.43
CA MET A 36 -12.18 -2.20 -10.37
C MET A 36 -13.29 -2.58 -9.39
N ALA A 37 -14.12 -1.62 -8.99
CA ALA A 37 -15.27 -1.84 -8.11
C ALA A 37 -16.30 -2.77 -8.77
N GLU A 38 -16.56 -2.60 -10.07
CA GLU A 38 -17.43 -3.48 -10.85
C GLU A 38 -16.88 -4.90 -10.96
N LEU A 39 -15.57 -5.04 -11.23
CA LEU A 39 -14.92 -6.34 -11.28
C LEU A 39 -14.92 -7.03 -9.92
N GLN A 40 -14.61 -6.29 -8.85
CA GLN A 40 -14.67 -6.80 -7.48
C GLN A 40 -16.08 -7.32 -7.18
N LYS A 41 -17.11 -6.50 -7.41
CA LYS A 41 -18.50 -6.89 -7.23
C LYS A 41 -18.86 -8.14 -8.05
N TYR A 42 -18.44 -8.21 -9.32
CA TYR A 42 -18.68 -9.37 -10.16
C TYR A 42 -18.05 -10.65 -9.59
N VAL A 43 -16.78 -10.60 -9.19
CA VAL A 43 -16.08 -11.76 -8.61
C VAL A 43 -16.74 -12.18 -7.30
N LEU A 44 -17.02 -11.22 -6.43
CA LEU A 44 -17.68 -11.42 -5.15
C LEU A 44 -19.07 -12.08 -5.28
N LEU A 45 -19.89 -11.63 -6.23
CA LEU A 45 -21.18 -12.25 -6.51
C LEU A 45 -21.03 -13.65 -7.13
N SER A 46 -20.03 -13.84 -7.99
CA SER A 46 -19.74 -15.14 -8.63
C SER A 46 -19.24 -16.19 -7.65
N THR A 47 -18.71 -15.78 -6.49
CA THR A 47 -18.21 -16.69 -5.45
C THR A 47 -19.15 -16.85 -4.26
N ARG A 48 -20.31 -16.17 -4.26
CA ARG A 48 -21.26 -16.11 -3.14
C ARG A 48 -21.67 -17.48 -2.60
N ASP A 49 -22.00 -18.42 -3.48
CA ASP A 49 -22.46 -19.74 -3.06
C ASP A 49 -21.32 -20.52 -2.37
N TYR A 50 -20.09 -20.37 -2.86
CA TYR A 50 -18.91 -20.95 -2.22
C TYR A 50 -18.60 -20.30 -0.86
N GLN A 51 -18.75 -18.98 -0.75
CA GLN A 51 -18.56 -18.24 0.49
C GLN A 51 -19.56 -18.67 1.56
N ARG A 52 -20.83 -18.90 1.18
CA ARG A 52 -21.86 -19.45 2.07
C ARG A 52 -21.48 -20.84 2.59
N ASP A 53 -20.94 -21.72 1.74
CA ASP A 53 -20.53 -23.08 2.15
C ASP A 53 -19.45 -23.06 3.26
N VAL A 54 -18.60 -22.04 3.28
CA VAL A 54 -17.51 -21.91 4.27
C VAL A 54 -17.84 -20.97 5.42
N GLY A 55 -19.11 -20.56 5.53
CA GLY A 55 -19.60 -19.74 6.64
C GLY A 55 -19.22 -18.26 6.58
N ILE A 56 -18.75 -17.76 5.44
CA ILE A 56 -18.49 -16.32 5.27
C ILE A 56 -19.84 -15.59 5.14
N PRO A 57 -20.15 -14.62 6.03
CA PRO A 57 -21.37 -13.84 5.95
C PRO A 57 -21.46 -13.15 4.58
N CYS A 58 -22.54 -13.40 3.84
CA CYS A 58 -22.78 -12.74 2.57
C CYS A 58 -24.05 -11.89 2.68
N SER A 59 -23.93 -10.57 2.55
CA SER A 59 -25.13 -9.73 2.39
C SER A 59 -25.67 -9.83 0.96
N GLU A 60 -26.91 -9.38 0.72
CA GLU A 60 -27.49 -9.38 -0.63
C GLU A 60 -26.71 -8.52 -1.63
N ASN A 61 -25.93 -7.54 -1.15
CA ASN A 61 -25.27 -6.55 -2.01
C ASN A 61 -23.75 -6.67 -2.08
N LEU A 62 -23.10 -7.19 -1.03
CA LEU A 62 -21.65 -7.40 -0.95
C LEU A 62 -21.36 -8.58 0.01
N PRO A 63 -20.58 -9.60 -0.38
CA PRO A 63 -20.09 -10.58 0.57
C PRO A 63 -19.18 -9.93 1.61
N GLY A 64 -19.07 -10.56 2.78
CA GLY A 64 -18.40 -10.02 3.95
C GLY A 64 -16.91 -9.84 3.71
N GLU A 65 -16.52 -8.67 3.23
CA GLU A 65 -15.13 -8.19 3.17
C GLU A 65 -14.46 -8.35 4.54
N GLN A 66 -15.22 -8.11 5.61
CA GLN A 66 -14.82 -8.30 7.01
C GLN A 66 -14.35 -9.72 7.35
N ALA A 67 -14.75 -10.74 6.58
CA ALA A 67 -14.35 -12.12 6.85
C ALA A 67 -12.85 -12.38 6.59
N TYR A 68 -12.18 -11.47 5.88
CA TYR A 68 -10.75 -11.55 5.64
C TYR A 68 -9.92 -10.60 6.51
N ASP A 69 -10.55 -9.74 7.31
CA ASP A 69 -9.86 -8.78 8.17
C ASP A 69 -8.87 -9.51 9.10
N GLU A 70 -9.31 -10.55 9.82
CA GLU A 70 -8.44 -11.28 10.76
C GLU A 70 -7.19 -11.88 10.09
N GLU A 71 -7.30 -12.29 8.82
CA GLU A 71 -6.19 -12.91 8.08
C GLU A 71 -5.30 -11.87 7.37
N LEU A 72 -5.92 -10.84 6.80
CA LEU A 72 -5.24 -9.89 5.91
C LEU A 72 -4.81 -8.60 6.61
N CYS A 73 -5.49 -8.17 7.68
CA CYS A 73 -5.08 -7.00 8.47
C CYS A 73 -3.62 -7.10 8.94
N PRO A 74 -3.10 -8.23 9.46
CA PRO A 74 -1.70 -8.31 9.87
C PRO A 74 -0.68 -8.10 8.72
N ILE A 75 -1.06 -8.44 7.48
CA ILE A 75 -0.23 -8.22 6.29
C ILE A 75 -0.30 -6.75 5.89
N ILE A 76 -1.50 -6.19 5.89
CA ILE A 76 -1.78 -4.79 5.58
C ILE A 76 -1.09 -3.86 6.57
N ASP A 77 -1.23 -4.11 7.88
CA ASP A 77 -0.64 -3.32 8.96
C ASP A 77 0.89 -3.29 8.82
N ARG A 78 1.50 -4.42 8.48
CA ARG A 78 2.94 -4.51 8.24
C ARG A 78 3.35 -3.68 7.03
N PHE A 79 2.62 -3.82 5.92
CA PHE A 79 2.88 -3.02 4.73
C PHE A 79 2.76 -1.52 5.02
N GLN A 80 1.73 -1.09 5.74
CA GLN A 80 1.54 0.31 6.12
C GLN A 80 2.66 0.79 7.05
N HIS A 81 3.10 -0.05 7.98
CA HIS A 81 4.21 0.26 8.88
C HIS A 81 5.53 0.47 8.12
N ASP A 82 5.87 -0.47 7.23
CA ASP A 82 7.11 -0.41 6.44
C ASP A 82 7.06 0.80 5.48
N ALA A 83 5.93 0.97 4.77
CA ALA A 83 5.74 2.09 3.86
C ALA A 83 5.81 3.45 4.57
N PHE A 84 5.32 3.55 5.80
CA PHE A 84 5.43 4.77 6.60
C PHE A 84 6.89 5.16 6.82
N TRP A 85 7.74 4.21 7.24
CA TRP A 85 9.15 4.48 7.50
C TRP A 85 9.92 4.79 6.22
N ASP A 86 9.67 4.06 5.13
CA ASP A 86 10.28 4.32 3.83
C ASP A 86 9.95 5.74 3.34
N HIS A 87 8.67 6.13 3.39
CA HIS A 87 8.24 7.46 2.98
C HIS A 87 8.82 8.57 3.87
N LEU A 88 8.88 8.34 5.18
CA LEU A 88 9.45 9.31 6.11
C LEU A 88 10.94 9.52 5.84
N THR A 89 11.69 8.44 5.63
CA THR A 89 13.11 8.47 5.23
C THR A 89 13.30 9.26 3.94
N ASP A 90 12.52 8.93 2.91
CA ASP A 90 12.61 9.62 1.63
C ASP A 90 12.34 11.12 1.74
N GLU A 91 11.34 11.53 2.54
CA GLU A 91 11.04 12.95 2.76
C GLU A 91 12.16 13.67 3.53
N MET A 92 12.78 13.02 4.51
CA MET A 92 13.93 13.60 5.22
C MET A 92 15.15 13.76 4.32
N VAL A 93 15.47 12.75 3.51
CA VAL A 93 16.52 12.82 2.49
C VAL A 93 16.23 13.94 1.50
N ASN A 94 14.99 14.03 1.01
CA ASN A 94 14.58 15.08 0.07
C ASN A 94 14.74 16.48 0.68
N ASN A 95 14.36 16.66 1.94
CA ASN A 95 14.48 17.94 2.63
C ASN A 95 15.93 18.33 2.85
N GLU A 96 16.79 17.41 3.28
CA GLU A 96 18.22 17.69 3.45
C GLU A 96 18.88 18.03 2.10
N LEU A 97 18.56 17.31 1.02
CA LEU A 97 19.05 17.64 -0.31
C LEU A 97 18.56 19.01 -0.82
N ARG A 98 17.32 19.40 -0.54
CA ARG A 98 16.78 20.74 -0.87
C ARG A 98 17.53 21.85 -0.11
N ASN A 99 17.98 21.59 1.12
CA ASN A 99 18.78 22.54 1.90
C ASN A 99 20.21 22.66 1.40
N GLN A 100 20.78 21.57 0.88
CA GLN A 100 22.15 21.53 0.35
C GLN A 100 22.27 22.06 -1.09
N PHE A 101 21.24 21.85 -1.92
CA PHE A 101 21.27 22.16 -3.35
C PHE A 101 20.13 23.08 -3.77
N THR A 102 20.48 24.13 -4.52
CA THR A 102 19.46 24.88 -5.30
C THR A 102 18.84 23.96 -6.34
N LEU A 103 17.55 24.16 -6.66
CA LEU A 103 16.81 23.37 -7.66
C LEU A 103 17.58 23.19 -8.98
N LYS A 104 18.19 24.27 -9.48
CA LYS A 104 18.98 24.27 -10.73
C LYS A 104 20.23 23.38 -10.68
N LYS A 105 20.92 23.36 -9.53
CA LYS A 105 22.11 22.50 -9.34
C LYS A 105 21.69 21.03 -9.22
N PHE A 106 20.65 20.75 -8.45
CA PHE A 106 20.16 19.39 -8.26
C PHE A 106 19.61 18.78 -9.55
N SER A 107 18.88 19.56 -10.36
CA SER A 107 18.36 19.09 -11.64
C SER A 107 19.44 18.76 -12.66
N ALA A 108 20.61 19.40 -12.57
CA ALA A 108 21.72 19.20 -13.48
C ALA A 108 22.55 17.93 -13.18
N LEU A 109 22.37 17.33 -12.00
CA LEU A 109 23.03 16.08 -11.64
C LEU A 109 22.45 14.90 -12.43
N SER A 110 23.33 13.99 -12.84
CA SER A 110 22.97 12.69 -13.38
C SER A 110 22.23 11.84 -12.36
N LEU A 111 21.57 10.77 -12.82
CA LEU A 111 20.89 9.82 -11.93
C LEU A 111 21.88 9.16 -10.96
N GLU A 112 23.06 8.78 -11.45
CA GLU A 112 24.11 8.16 -10.64
C GLU A 112 24.61 9.10 -9.53
N GLU A 113 24.89 10.37 -9.85
CA GLU A 113 25.28 11.37 -8.85
C GLU A 113 24.18 11.60 -7.80
N LYS A 114 22.91 11.62 -8.22
CA LYS A 114 21.78 11.72 -7.29
C LYS A 114 21.72 10.51 -6.35
N LEU A 115 21.94 9.30 -6.87
CA LEU A 115 21.96 8.09 -6.05
C LEU A 115 23.13 8.11 -5.04
N ILE A 116 24.33 8.50 -5.48
CA ILE A 116 25.52 8.62 -4.60
C ILE A 116 25.26 9.61 -3.45
N LEU A 117 24.52 10.69 -3.69
CA LEU A 117 24.16 11.66 -2.64
C LEU A 117 23.05 11.14 -1.72
N ARG A 118 22.07 10.39 -2.26
CA ARG A 118 20.93 9.88 -1.50
C ARG A 118 21.32 8.76 -0.54
N LEU A 119 22.06 7.76 -1.01
CA LEU A 119 22.40 6.55 -0.25
C LEU A 119 22.89 6.82 1.18
N PRO A 120 23.89 7.70 1.43
CA PRO A 120 24.35 7.94 2.80
C PRO A 120 23.31 8.69 3.66
N LEU A 121 22.44 9.49 3.06
CA LEU A 121 21.35 10.15 3.79
C LEU A 121 20.24 9.17 4.12
N THR A 122 19.90 8.26 3.19
CA THR A 122 18.95 7.17 3.41
C THR A 122 19.42 6.31 4.58
N GLU A 123 20.65 5.81 4.54
CA GLU A 123 21.24 5.00 5.62
C GLU A 123 21.27 5.77 6.96
N LYS A 124 21.61 7.07 6.94
CA LYS A 124 21.55 7.92 8.14
C LYS A 124 20.16 7.95 8.76
N TYR A 125 19.10 8.14 7.97
CA TYR A 125 17.74 8.29 8.48
C TYR A 125 17.10 6.94 8.83
N GLU A 126 17.40 5.87 8.10
CA GLU A 126 16.99 4.50 8.47
C GLU A 126 17.53 4.13 9.85
N ASN A 127 18.83 4.32 10.09
CA ASN A 127 19.44 4.06 11.40
C ASN A 127 18.84 4.94 12.50
N GLU A 128 18.62 6.23 12.22
CA GLU A 128 18.00 7.15 13.18
C GLU A 128 16.59 6.68 13.60
N PHE A 129 15.78 6.24 12.65
CA PHE A 129 14.42 5.79 12.92
C PHE A 129 14.36 4.42 13.57
N GLU A 130 15.31 3.53 13.26
CA GLU A 130 15.44 2.25 13.95
C GLU A 130 15.82 2.44 15.43
N GLU A 131 16.74 3.36 15.73
CA GLU A 131 17.22 3.61 17.10
C GLU A 131 16.27 4.49 17.93
N ASN A 132 15.75 5.56 17.33
CA ASN A 132 15.08 6.65 18.05
C ASN A 132 13.60 6.83 17.67
N GLY A 133 13.11 6.13 16.66
CA GLY A 133 11.78 6.35 16.09
C GLY A 133 11.60 7.82 15.67
N VAL A 134 10.44 8.41 16.00
CA VAL A 134 10.14 9.82 15.64
C VAL A 134 10.56 10.86 16.68
N GLN A 135 11.29 10.46 17.73
CA GLN A 135 11.54 11.34 18.88
C GLN A 135 12.38 12.58 18.55
N ASN A 136 13.30 12.46 17.60
CA ASN A 136 14.20 13.54 17.20
C ASN A 136 13.71 14.28 15.94
N LEU A 137 12.48 14.01 15.49
CA LEU A 137 11.96 14.58 14.25
C LEU A 137 11.54 16.04 14.48
N VAL A 138 12.17 16.95 13.75
CA VAL A 138 11.88 18.38 13.81
C VAL A 138 11.09 18.80 12.58
N ILE A 139 9.84 19.24 12.81
CA ILE A 139 8.99 19.77 11.74
C ILE A 139 9.32 21.25 11.53
N GLN A 140 9.88 21.59 10.37
CA GLN A 140 10.06 22.97 9.96
C GLN A 140 8.82 23.44 9.19
N ARG A 141 8.20 24.53 9.65
CA ARG A 141 7.06 25.20 9.00
C ARG A 141 7.53 26.30 8.08
#